data_AF-A0A7V9JZU6-F1
#
_entry.id   AF-A0A7V9JZU6-F1
#
_cell.length_a   1.000
_cell.length_b   1.000
_cell.length_c   1.000
_cell.angle_alpha   90.00
_cell.angle_beta   90.00
_cell.angle_gamma   90.00
#
_symmetry.space_group_name_H-M   'P 1'
#
loop_
_entity.id
_entity.type
_entity.pdbx_description
1 polymer ?
#
loop_
_entity_poly.entity_id
_entity_poly.type
_entity_poly.pdbx_seq_one_letter_code
_entity_poly.pdbx_strand_id
1 'polypeptide(L)' 'MPHKKAIIIGAGPAGLTAAYELLHRTNIIPVILEKSN' A
#
# COMPACT_ATOMS: atom_id res chain seq x y z
N MET A 1 14.25 13.45 4.65
CA MET A 1 14.18 12.71 3.37
C MET A 1 12.70 12.56 3.01
N PRO A 2 12.27 12.74 1.75
CA PRO A 2 10.86 12.59 1.40
C PRO A 2 10.39 11.16 1.68
N HIS A 3 9.19 10.99 2.24
CA HIS A 3 8.59 9.67 2.46
C HIS A 3 8.43 8.95 1.11
N LYS A 4 9.00 7.74 1.01
CA LYS A 4 8.84 6.89 -0.17
C LYS A 4 7.39 6.44 -0.25
N LYS A 5 6.81 6.41 -1.45
CA LYS A 5 5.45 5.92 -1.69
C LYS A 5 5.48 4.64 -2.52
N ALA A 6 4.56 3.72 -2.24
CA ALA A 6 4.33 2.53 -3.04
C ALA A 6 2.88 2.52 -3.53
N ILE A 7 2.68 2.23 -4.82
CA ILE A 7 1.34 2.07 -5.40
C ILE A 7 0.99 0.59 -5.40
N ILE A 8 -0.17 0.25 -4.84
CA ILE A 8 -0.73 -1.11 -4.81
C ILE A 8 -2.02 -1.09 -5.62
N ILE A 9 -2.13 -1.93 -6.65
CA ILE A 9 -3.35 -2.08 -7.45
C ILE A 9 -4.10 -3.31 -6.95
N GLY A 10 -5.33 -3.08 -6.47
CA GLY A 10 -6.18 -4.09 -5.83
C GLY A 10 -6.19 -3.95 -4.30
N ALA A 11 -7.38 -3.77 -3.73
CA ALA A 11 -7.67 -3.72 -2.29
C ALA A 11 -8.19 -5.06 -1.76
N GLY A 12 -7.91 -6.18 -2.44
CA GLY A 12 -8.14 -7.52 -1.91
C GLY A 12 -7.21 -7.87 -0.74
N PRO A 13 -7.34 -9.07 -0.15
CA PRO A 13 -6.56 -9.48 1.01
C PRO A 13 -5.04 -9.37 0.84
N ALA A 14 -4.53 -9.71 -0.35
CA ALA A 14 -3.10 -9.60 -0.66
C ALA A 14 -2.62 -8.14 -0.70
N GLY A 15 -3.40 -7.24 -1.33
CA GLY A 15 -3.07 -5.82 -1.43
C GLY A 15 -3.09 -5.12 -0.07
N LEU A 16 -4.09 -5.44 0.76
CA LEU A 16 -4.17 -4.93 2.13
C LEU A 16 -3.04 -5.46 3.02
N THR A 17 -2.67 -6.74 2.87
CA THR A 17 -1.52 -7.32 3.60
C THR A 17 -0.21 -6.64 3.20
N ALA A 18 0.02 -6.40 1.91
CA ALA A 18 1.20 -5.68 1.43
C ALA A 18 1.25 -4.24 1.98
N ALA A 19 0.12 -3.54 1.99
CA ALA A 19 0.03 -2.19 2.56
C ALA A 19 0.35 -2.19 4.07
N TYR A 20 -0.21 -3.14 4.82
CA TYR A 20 0.05 -3.30 6.25
C TYR A 20 1.53 -3.52 6.54
N GLU A 21 2.17 -4.46 5.84
CA GLU A 21 3.58 -4.78 6.02
C GLU A 21 4.49 -3.60 5.66
N LEU A 22 4.19 -2.87 4.57
CA LEU A 22 4.95 -1.68 4.19
C LEU A 22 4.86 -0.58 5.25
N LEU A 23 3.67 -0.33 5.79
CA LEU A 23 3.45 0.71 6.79
C LEU A 23 4.13 0.38 8.14
N HIS A 24 4.18 -0.90 8.53
CA HIS A 24 4.69 -1.31 9.83
C HIS A 24 6.18 -1.66 9.84
N ARG A 25 6.73 -2.13 8.72
CA ARG A 25 8.13 -2.59 8.65
C ARG A 25 9.07 -1.64 7.94
N THR A 26 8.53 -0.61 7.30
CA THR A 26 9.31 0.35 6.52
C THR A 26 8.80 1.77 6.72
N ASN A 27 9.51 2.77 6.18
CA ASN A 27 9.04 4.16 6.16
C ASN A 27 8.31 4.50 4.84
N ILE A 28 7.69 3.50 4.20
CA ILE A 28 6.97 3.64 2.93
C ILE A 28 5.48 3.86 3.23
N ILE A 29 4.90 4.88 2.61
CA ILE A 29 3.45 5.13 2.68
C ILE A 29 2.80 4.45 1.47
N PRO A 30 1.99 3.39 1.67
CA PRO A 30 1.26 2.74 0.59
C PRO A 30 0.08 3.60 0.12
N VAL A 31 -0.19 3.57 -1.19
CA VAL A 31 -1.36 4.15 -1.85
C VAL A 31 -2.06 3.02 -2.58
N ILE A 32 -3.27 2.67 -2.14
CA ILE A 32 -4.04 1.56 -2.70
C ILE A 32 -5.04 2.10 -3.71
N LEU A 33 -5.06 1.54 -4.90
CA LEU A 33 -6.03 1.83 -5.95
C LEU A 33 -6.88 0.58 -6.21
N GLU A 34 -8.20 0.70 -6.05
CA GLU A 34 -9.15 -0.36 -6.37
C GLU A 34 -10.15 0.16 -7.39
N LYS A 35 -10.50 -0.69 -8.36
CA LYS A 35 -11.58 -0.39 -9.28
C LYS A 35 -12.89 -0.46 -8.50
N SER A 36 -13.53 0.69 -8.32
CA SER A 36 -14.91 0.77 -7.84
C SER A 36 -15.86 0.94 -9.02
N ASN A 37 -17.06 0.38 -8.93
CA ASN A 37 -18.13 0.53 -9.93
C ASN A 37 -18.97 1.77 -9.63
#